data_AF-A0A354GV92-F1
#
_entry.id   AF-A0A354GV92-F1
#
_cell.length_a   1.000
_cell.length_b   1.000
_cell.length_c   1.000
_cell.angle_alpha   90.00
_cell.angle_beta   90.00
_cell.angle_gamma   90.00
#
_symmetry.space_group_name_H-M   'P 1'
#
loop_
_entity.id
_entity.type
_entity.pdbx_description
1 polymer ?
#
loop_
_entity_poly.entity_id
_entity_poly.type
_entity_poly.pdbx_seq_one_letter_code
_entity_poly.pdbx_strand_id
1 'polypeptide(L)'
;MWRLLRIATIVTLLGLAAGAAVLLFLVYTCPYPPDHVCFVITNVPDDARFLCLLSDSQGRMRPMQWYVGEMLQKPAKVAPKPYSFDYGRNEHASAGFVAWEIGDRYGVAVKSASGTWQVFWLPAAQVPLEGRSVIFGGGTIRIDLSKVVAQPLSDDAANALGLQQISEPHK
;
A
#
# COMPACT_ATOMS: atom_id res chain seq x y z
N MET A 1 -0.30 -29.67 52.34
CA MET A 1 0.44 -29.70 51.07
C MET A 1 -0.47 -29.63 49.83
N TRP A 2 -1.43 -30.54 49.64
CA TRP A 2 -2.34 -30.57 48.47
C TRP A 2 -3.17 -29.31 48.22
N ARG A 3 -3.64 -28.62 49.28
CA ARG A 3 -4.41 -27.37 49.14
C ARG A 3 -3.57 -26.23 48.57
N LEU A 4 -2.30 -26.12 48.98
CA LEU A 4 -1.38 -25.10 48.48
C LEU A 4 -1.03 -25.33 47.00
N LEU A 5 -0.85 -26.59 46.60
CA LEU A 5 -0.60 -26.94 45.20
C LEU A 5 -1.78 -26.52 44.30
N ARG A 6 -3.02 -26.81 44.72
CA ARG A 6 -4.23 -26.43 43.96
C ARG A 6 -4.39 -24.92 43.84
N ILE A 7 -4.15 -24.17 44.92
CA ILE A 7 -4.22 -22.70 44.89
C ILE A 7 -3.17 -22.15 43.93
N ALA A 8 -1.93 -22.63 43.99
CA ALA A 8 -0.88 -22.21 43.07
C ALA A 8 -1.25 -22.50 41.60
N THR A 9 -1.76 -23.70 41.29
CA THR A 9 -2.22 -24.03 39.93
C THR A 9 -3.33 -23.11 39.43
N ILE A 10 -4.35 -22.84 40.26
CA ILE A 10 -5.45 -21.94 39.89
C ILE A 10 -4.94 -20.53 39.61
N VAL A 11 -4.07 -20.00 40.46
CA VAL A 11 -3.47 -18.66 40.29
C VAL A 11 -2.65 -18.60 39.01
N THR A 12 -1.84 -19.62 38.71
CA THR A 12 -1.07 -19.68 37.45
C THR A 12 -1.98 -19.72 36.23
N LEU A 13 -3.04 -20.54 36.23
CA LEU A 13 -3.98 -20.63 35.11
C LEU A 13 -4.73 -19.32 34.89
N LEU A 14 -5.17 -18.65 35.96
CA LEU A 14 -5.80 -17.32 35.89
C LEU A 14 -4.84 -16.27 35.34
N GLY A 15 -3.58 -16.28 35.76
CA GLY A 15 -2.55 -15.39 35.23
C GLY A 15 -2.30 -15.60 33.74
N LEU A 16 -2.22 -16.86 33.29
CA LEU A 16 -2.09 -17.19 31.86
C LEU A 16 -3.31 -16.76 31.05
N ALA A 17 -4.51 -17.01 31.56
CA ALA A 17 -5.75 -16.61 30.90
C ALA A 17 -5.86 -15.08 30.77
N ALA A 18 -5.54 -14.34 31.84
CA ALA A 18 -5.50 -12.88 31.81
C ALA A 18 -4.45 -12.35 30.82
N GLY A 19 -3.24 -12.94 30.82
CA GLY A 19 -2.19 -12.58 29.86
C GLY A 19 -2.61 -12.82 28.40
N ALA A 20 -3.23 -13.97 28.12
CA ALA A 20 -3.75 -14.29 26.79
C ALA A 20 -4.88 -13.34 26.37
N ALA A 21 -5.80 -13.00 27.28
CA ALA A 21 -6.88 -12.06 27.01
C ALA A 21 -6.35 -10.64 26.70
N VAL A 22 -5.34 -10.16 27.43
CA VAL A 22 -4.68 -8.88 27.15
C VAL A 22 -3.98 -8.91 25.80
N LEU A 23 -3.28 -10.00 25.47
CA LEU A 23 -2.62 -10.14 24.17
C LEU A 23 -3.64 -10.14 23.01
N LEU A 24 -4.73 -10.90 23.14
CA LEU A 24 -5.81 -10.91 22.15
C LEU A 24 -6.47 -9.54 22.02
N PHE A 25 -6.70 -8.86 23.13
CA PHE A 25 -7.22 -7.49 23.13
C PHE A 25 -6.26 -6.55 22.38
N LEU A 26 -4.95 -6.58 22.67
CA LEU A 26 -3.97 -5.76 21.95
C LEU A 26 -3.95 -6.09 20.45
N VAL A 27 -3.99 -7.36 20.07
CA VAL A 27 -4.06 -7.78 18.65
C VAL A 27 -5.35 -7.29 17.98
N TYR A 28 -6.46 -7.24 18.71
CA TYR A 28 -7.77 -6.84 18.18
C TYR A 28 -7.97 -5.30 18.17
N THR A 29 -7.46 -4.60 19.18
CA THR A 29 -7.69 -3.16 19.36
C THR A 29 -6.55 -2.26 18.89
N CYS A 30 -5.33 -2.78 18.75
CA CYS A 30 -4.33 -2.04 17.99
C CYS A 30 -4.84 -2.02 16.55
N PRO A 31 -5.22 -0.84 16.00
CA PRO A 31 -5.52 -0.76 14.59
C PRO A 31 -4.27 -1.28 13.89
N TYR A 32 -4.40 -2.40 13.17
CA TYR A 32 -3.32 -2.86 12.31
C TYR A 32 -2.93 -1.63 11.49
N PRO A 33 -1.69 -1.10 11.64
CA PRO A 33 -1.28 0.02 10.81
C PRO A 33 -1.57 -0.36 9.36
N PRO A 34 -1.99 0.60 8.51
CA PRO A 34 -2.28 0.32 7.11
C PRO A 34 -1.18 -0.58 6.57
N ASP A 35 -1.58 -1.70 5.99
CA ASP A 35 -0.64 -2.76 5.64
C ASP A 35 0.40 -2.20 4.66
N HIS A 36 1.59 -1.87 5.15
CA HIS A 36 2.56 -1.10 4.38
C HIS A 36 3.30 -2.06 3.46
N VAL A 37 2.87 -2.11 2.21
CA VAL A 37 3.45 -3.00 1.21
C VAL A 37 4.50 -2.26 0.41
N CYS A 38 5.69 -2.84 0.32
CA CYS A 38 6.74 -2.36 -0.57
C CYS A 38 6.34 -2.68 -2.01
N PHE A 39 6.26 -1.67 -2.85
CA PHE A 39 5.91 -1.83 -4.25
C PHE A 39 7.13 -1.54 -5.11
N VAL A 40 7.45 -2.45 -6.03
CA VAL A 40 8.55 -2.31 -6.98
C VAL A 40 7.97 -2.34 -8.38
N ILE A 41 8.06 -1.22 -9.09
CA ILE A 41 7.58 -1.07 -10.46
C ILE A 41 8.78 -1.07 -11.40
N THR A 42 8.72 -1.90 -12.44
CA THR A 42 9.74 -2.04 -13.48
C THR A 42 9.15 -1.76 -14.85
N ASN A 43 10.02 -1.36 -15.80
CA ASN A 43 9.65 -1.04 -17.18
C ASN A 43 8.55 0.02 -17.29
N VAL A 44 8.65 1.06 -16.46
CA VAL A 44 7.80 2.26 -16.56
C VAL A 44 8.09 2.97 -17.88
N PRO A 45 7.08 3.48 -18.61
CA PRO A 45 7.30 4.23 -19.85
C PRO A 45 8.30 5.39 -19.67
N ASP A 46 9.18 5.58 -20.65
CA ASP A 46 10.27 6.58 -20.57
C ASP A 46 9.76 8.03 -20.47
N ASP A 47 8.54 8.30 -20.92
CA ASP A 47 7.89 9.60 -20.83
C ASP A 47 7.09 9.80 -19.53
N ALA A 48 7.09 8.82 -18.62
CA ALA A 48 6.37 8.90 -17.35
C ALA A 48 6.96 9.98 -16.42
N ARG A 49 6.09 10.85 -15.92
CA ARG A 49 6.42 11.87 -14.91
C ARG A 49 5.89 11.51 -13.54
N PHE A 50 4.66 11.03 -13.47
CA PHE A 50 3.99 10.72 -12.21
C PHE A 50 3.45 9.30 -12.22
N LEU A 51 3.55 8.63 -11.08
CA LEU A 51 2.99 7.31 -10.83
C LEU A 51 2.02 7.36 -9.64
N CYS A 52 0.86 6.73 -9.76
CA CYS A 52 -0.11 6.55 -8.69
C CYS A 52 -0.60 5.09 -8.68
N LEU A 53 -0.70 4.48 -7.50
CA LEU A 53 -1.30 3.15 -7.37
C LEU A 53 -2.78 3.30 -7.07
N LEU A 54 -3.59 2.47 -7.71
CA LEU A 54 -5.03 2.45 -7.58
C LEU A 54 -5.48 1.07 -7.09
N SER A 55 -6.41 1.03 -6.13
CA SER A 55 -7.27 -0.12 -5.89
C SER A 55 -8.59 0.11 -6.62
N ASP A 56 -9.19 -0.95 -7.16
CA ASP A 56 -10.59 -0.94 -7.58
C ASP A 56 -11.30 -2.10 -6.89
N SER A 57 -12.31 -1.78 -6.08
CA SER A 57 -13.19 -2.75 -5.46
C SER A 57 -14.63 -2.44 -5.85
N GLN A 58 -15.28 -3.40 -6.52
CA GLN A 58 -16.68 -3.29 -6.96
C GLN A 58 -16.94 -2.04 -7.82
N GLY A 59 -15.98 -1.65 -8.66
CA GLY A 59 -16.06 -0.46 -9.53
C GLY A 59 -15.75 0.85 -8.83
N ARG A 60 -15.37 0.83 -7.55
CA ARG A 60 -14.94 2.02 -6.80
C ARG A 60 -13.43 2.09 -6.80
N MET A 61 -12.89 2.96 -7.64
CA MET A 61 -11.46 3.24 -7.71
C MET A 61 -11.01 4.16 -6.58
N ARG A 62 -9.88 3.85 -5.95
CA ARG A 62 -9.26 4.67 -4.90
C ARG A 62 -7.75 4.76 -5.10
N PRO A 63 -7.14 5.94 -4.97
CA PRO A 63 -5.70 6.07 -4.96
C PRO A 63 -5.11 5.58 -3.63
N MET A 64 -4.05 4.78 -3.69
CA MET A 64 -3.33 4.31 -2.52
C MET A 64 -2.29 5.33 -2.08
N GLN A 65 -2.18 5.52 -0.77
CA GLN A 65 -1.27 6.48 -0.17
C GLN A 65 0.17 5.95 -0.14
N TRP A 66 1.13 6.76 -0.60
CA TRP A 66 2.56 6.45 -0.56
C TRP A 66 3.24 6.95 0.71
N TYR A 67 4.27 6.24 1.12
CA TYR A 67 5.17 6.55 2.22
C TYR A 67 6.63 6.46 1.70
N VAL A 68 7.39 7.55 1.83
CA VAL A 68 8.81 7.62 1.44
C VAL A 68 9.66 7.64 2.71
N GLY A 69 10.59 6.69 2.82
CA GLY A 69 11.56 6.59 3.92
C GLY A 69 11.62 5.20 4.57
N GLU A 70 12.73 4.93 5.29
CA GLU A 70 13.00 3.66 6.00
C GLU A 70 12.15 3.45 7.27
N MET A 71 11.33 4.44 7.66
CA MET A 71 10.54 4.35 8.89
C MET A 71 9.08 4.75 8.67
N LEU A 72 8.22 3.77 8.98
CA LEU A 72 6.76 3.71 9.08
C LEU A 72 6.03 4.87 9.80
N GLN A 73 6.61 6.06 9.96
CA GLN A 73 6.06 7.09 10.88
C GLN A 73 5.84 8.49 10.30
N LYS A 74 6.29 8.81 9.08
CA LYS A 74 5.98 10.11 8.49
C LYS A 74 5.44 9.95 7.08
N PRO A 75 4.19 10.38 6.79
CA PRO A 75 3.74 10.49 5.42
C PRO A 75 4.73 11.42 4.72
N ALA A 76 5.29 10.92 3.63
CA ALA A 76 6.28 11.70 2.93
C ALA A 76 5.64 13.00 2.42
N LYS A 77 6.40 14.08 2.50
CA LYS A 77 6.10 15.31 1.76
C LYS A 77 6.39 15.05 0.27
N VAL A 78 5.62 14.14 -0.32
CA VAL A 78 5.54 13.94 -1.76
C VAL A 78 4.69 15.10 -2.32
N ALA A 79 4.84 15.46 -3.60
CA ALA A 79 4.10 16.50 -4.32
C ALA A 79 2.63 16.65 -3.84
N PRO A 80 1.97 17.82 -3.92
CA PRO A 80 0.95 18.35 -2.96
C PRO A 80 -0.20 17.46 -2.45
N LYS A 81 -0.33 16.20 -2.87
CA LYS A 81 -1.17 15.16 -2.27
C LYS A 81 -0.44 13.80 -2.21
N PRO A 82 -0.65 12.99 -1.16
CA PRO A 82 0.19 11.84 -0.76
C PRO A 82 0.07 10.58 -1.65
N TYR A 83 -0.34 10.72 -2.91
CA TYR A 83 -0.75 9.62 -3.79
C TYR A 83 0.11 9.48 -5.06
N SER A 84 1.03 10.40 -5.33
CA SER A 84 1.83 10.40 -6.57
C SER A 84 3.33 10.43 -6.32
N PHE A 85 4.08 9.52 -6.94
CA PHE A 85 5.54 9.50 -6.93
C PHE A 85 6.09 10.18 -8.19
N ASP A 86 7.03 11.13 -8.02
CA ASP A 86 7.76 11.75 -9.13
C ASP A 86 8.87 10.80 -9.59
N TYR A 87 8.68 10.21 -10.78
CA TYR A 87 9.59 9.20 -11.34
C TYR A 87 10.80 9.84 -12.03
N GLY A 88 10.69 11.11 -12.45
CA GLY A 88 11.63 11.73 -13.39
C GLY A 88 12.98 12.16 -12.81
N ARG A 89 13.30 11.84 -11.54
CA ARG A 89 14.52 12.34 -10.88
C ARG A 89 15.53 11.27 -10.43
N ASN A 90 15.16 9.99 -10.30
CA ASN A 90 16.11 8.94 -9.88
C ASN A 90 15.77 7.60 -10.56
N GLU A 91 16.65 7.18 -11.47
CA GLU A 91 16.44 6.03 -12.36
C GLU A 91 16.53 4.66 -11.63
N HIS A 92 15.65 3.75 -12.09
CA HIS A 92 15.77 2.28 -12.10
C HIS A 92 15.02 1.41 -11.09
N ALA A 93 14.40 1.95 -10.04
CA ALA A 93 13.32 1.26 -9.34
C ALA A 93 12.61 2.25 -8.40
N SER A 94 11.35 2.57 -8.68
CA SER A 94 10.49 3.26 -7.71
C SER A 94 10.02 2.24 -6.68
N ALA A 95 10.94 1.85 -5.78
CA ALA A 95 10.59 1.15 -4.57
C ALA A 95 10.00 2.14 -3.57
N GLY A 96 8.76 1.93 -3.15
CA GLY A 96 8.12 2.74 -2.13
C GLY A 96 7.11 1.94 -1.33
N PHE A 97 6.79 2.39 -0.14
CA PHE A 97 5.77 1.75 0.68
C PHE A 97 4.42 2.39 0.39
N VAL A 98 3.38 1.57 0.25
CA VAL A 98 2.01 2.06 0.10
C VAL A 98 1.11 1.50 1.18
N ALA A 99 0.14 2.30 1.64
CA ALA A 99 -0.97 1.77 2.44
C ALA A 99 -1.80 0.84 1.55
N TRP A 100 -1.61 -0.45 1.72
CA TRP A 100 -2.24 -1.45 0.89
C TRP A 100 -3.74 -1.53 1.16
N GLU A 101 -4.52 -1.42 0.08
CA GLU A 101 -5.96 -1.62 0.12
C GLU A 101 -6.33 -2.93 -0.58
N ILE A 102 -7.33 -3.63 -0.05
CA ILE A 102 -7.89 -4.82 -0.70
C ILE A 102 -8.76 -4.37 -1.87
N GLY A 103 -8.56 -4.96 -3.04
CA GLY A 103 -9.33 -4.67 -4.25
C GLY A 103 -9.45 -5.90 -5.16
N ASP A 104 -10.40 -5.85 -6.10
CA ASP A 104 -10.63 -6.90 -7.10
C ASP A 104 -9.57 -6.83 -8.21
N ARG A 105 -9.05 -5.63 -8.46
CA ARG A 105 -7.93 -5.35 -9.36
C ARG A 105 -7.14 -4.13 -8.88
N TYR A 106 -5.93 -4.03 -9.39
CA TYR A 106 -4.97 -2.99 -9.04
C TYR A 106 -4.50 -2.26 -10.29
N GLY A 107 -4.38 -0.94 -10.19
CA GLY A 107 -3.98 -0.08 -11.31
C GLY A 107 -2.68 0.64 -11.00
N VAL A 108 -1.80 0.74 -11.98
CA VAL A 108 -0.72 1.74 -11.96
C VAL A 108 -1.13 2.85 -12.91
N ALA A 109 -1.51 4.01 -12.39
CA ALA A 109 -1.81 5.19 -13.18
C ALA A 109 -0.51 5.98 -13.42
N VAL A 110 -0.25 6.29 -14.69
CA VAL A 110 0.96 6.98 -15.14
C VAL A 110 0.57 8.25 -15.88
N LYS A 111 1.14 9.38 -15.50
CA LYS A 111 1.04 10.64 -16.25
C LYS A 111 2.28 10.80 -17.12
N SER A 112 2.08 10.84 -18.43
CA SER A 112 3.13 11.14 -19.40
C SER A 112 3.58 12.61 -19.32
N ALA A 113 4.71 12.92 -19.93
CA ALA A 113 5.23 14.28 -20.08
C ALA A 113 4.33 15.19 -20.93
N SER A 114 3.49 14.63 -21.80
CA SER A 114 2.45 15.39 -22.53
C SER A 114 1.24 15.72 -21.65
N GLY A 115 1.19 15.20 -20.43
CA GLY A 115 0.11 15.41 -19.47
C GLY A 115 -1.02 14.39 -19.57
N THR A 116 -0.97 13.45 -20.51
CA THR A 116 -1.99 12.40 -20.67
C THR A 116 -1.84 11.31 -19.62
N TRP A 117 -2.97 10.91 -19.00
CA TRP A 117 -3.03 9.80 -18.06
C TRP A 117 -3.32 8.47 -18.76
N GLN A 118 -2.58 7.45 -18.36
CA GLN A 118 -2.83 6.06 -18.72
C GLN A 118 -2.86 5.21 -17.47
N VAL A 119 -3.54 4.07 -17.52
CA VAL A 119 -3.63 3.12 -16.41
C VAL A 119 -3.34 1.71 -16.90
N PHE A 120 -2.51 1.01 -16.13
CA PHE A 120 -2.16 -0.39 -16.34
C PHE A 120 -2.93 -1.21 -15.30
N TRP A 121 -4.01 -1.88 -15.71
CA TRP A 121 -4.84 -2.68 -14.81
C TRP A 121 -4.36 -4.12 -14.73
N LEU A 122 -4.21 -4.63 -13.51
CA LEU A 122 -3.87 -6.01 -13.21
C LEU A 122 -4.97 -6.64 -12.32
N PRO A 123 -5.49 -7.82 -12.67
CA PRO A 123 -6.35 -8.59 -11.77
C PRO A 123 -5.63 -8.89 -10.45
N ALA A 124 -6.35 -8.95 -9.32
CA ALA A 124 -5.74 -9.22 -8.02
C ALA A 124 -4.88 -10.51 -8.00
N ALA A 125 -5.29 -11.55 -8.73
CA ALA A 125 -4.55 -12.81 -8.86
C ALA A 125 -3.16 -12.67 -9.53
N GLN A 126 -2.92 -11.58 -10.27
CA GLN A 126 -1.64 -11.30 -10.94
C GLN A 126 -0.73 -10.38 -10.12
N VAL A 127 -1.16 -9.98 -8.91
CA VAL A 127 -0.41 -9.09 -8.03
C VAL A 127 -0.08 -9.85 -6.74
N PRO A 128 0.81 -10.86 -6.80
CA PRO A 128 1.14 -11.66 -5.63
C PRO A 128 1.86 -10.81 -4.59
N LEU A 129 1.36 -10.85 -3.36
CA LEU A 129 2.02 -10.25 -2.21
C LEU A 129 3.01 -11.25 -1.62
N GLU A 130 4.29 -10.98 -1.79
CA GLU A 130 5.38 -11.84 -1.32
C GLU A 130 5.85 -11.40 0.07
N GLY A 131 6.28 -12.35 0.91
CA GLY A 131 6.93 -12.03 2.20
C GLY A 131 6.03 -11.39 3.26
N ARG A 132 4.69 -11.54 3.15
CA ARG A 132 3.73 -11.03 4.14
C ARG A 132 3.92 -11.71 5.51
N SER A 133 4.13 -10.93 6.56
CA SER A 133 4.09 -11.45 7.93
C SER A 133 2.64 -11.50 8.43
N VAL A 134 2.21 -12.63 8.99
CA VAL A 134 0.87 -12.76 9.58
C VAL A 134 0.69 -11.84 10.80
N ILE A 135 1.78 -11.58 11.53
CA ILE A 135 1.75 -10.83 12.80
C ILE A 135 1.97 -9.33 12.57
N PHE A 136 2.82 -8.96 11.61
CA PHE A 136 3.24 -7.57 11.39
C PHE A 136 2.75 -6.99 10.05
N GLY A 137 2.03 -7.77 9.24
CA GLY A 137 1.66 -7.38 7.88
C GLY A 137 2.88 -7.24 6.97
N GLY A 138 2.79 -6.28 6.07
CA GLY A 138 3.77 -5.91 5.07
C GLY A 138 3.82 -6.86 3.88
N GLY A 139 4.98 -6.84 3.22
CA GLY A 139 5.30 -7.67 2.07
C GLY A 139 5.84 -6.84 0.92
N THR A 140 6.11 -7.50 -0.19
CA THR A 140 6.59 -6.89 -1.42
C THR A 140 5.72 -7.31 -2.59
N ILE A 141 5.37 -6.35 -3.42
CA ILE A 141 4.72 -6.57 -4.71
C ILE A 141 5.68 -6.08 -5.79
N ARG A 142 5.83 -6.89 -6.84
CA ARG A 142 6.66 -6.58 -8.01
C ARG A 142 5.77 -6.54 -9.24
N ILE A 143 5.77 -5.42 -9.94
CA ILE A 143 5.02 -5.24 -11.18
C ILE A 143 5.95 -4.87 -12.32
N ASP A 144 5.72 -5.52 -13.46
CA ASP A 144 6.39 -5.25 -14.72
C ASP A 144 5.35 -4.69 -15.70
N LEU A 145 5.43 -3.38 -15.96
CA LEU A 145 4.44 -2.69 -16.80
C LEU A 145 4.55 -3.08 -18.28
N SER A 146 5.67 -3.67 -18.73
CA SER A 146 5.81 -4.15 -20.11
C SER A 146 4.88 -5.33 -20.43
N LYS A 147 4.37 -6.02 -19.39
CA LYS A 147 3.47 -7.18 -19.51
C LYS A 147 1.99 -6.81 -19.45
N VAL A 148 1.68 -5.52 -19.27
CA VAL A 148 0.31 -5.02 -19.07
C VAL A 148 -0.02 -4.01 -20.15
N VAL A 149 -1.21 -4.12 -20.73
CA VAL A 149 -1.66 -3.17 -21.76
C VAL A 149 -2.11 -1.88 -21.09
N ALA A 150 -1.50 -0.76 -21.51
CA ALA A 150 -1.91 0.58 -21.10
C ALA A 150 -3.32 0.90 -21.64
N GLN A 151 -4.17 1.46 -20.79
CA GLN A 151 -5.48 1.97 -21.17
C GLN A 151 -5.55 3.48 -20.90
N PRO A 152 -6.14 4.28 -21.79
CA PRO A 152 -6.37 5.69 -21.51
C PRO A 152 -7.24 5.86 -20.26
N LEU A 153 -6.83 6.74 -19.35
CA LEU A 153 -7.66 7.15 -18.21
C LEU A 153 -8.36 8.45 -18.58
N SER A 154 -9.69 8.45 -18.61
CA SER A 154 -10.45 9.65 -18.97
C SER A 154 -10.20 10.80 -17.99
N ASP A 155 -10.34 12.04 -18.46
CA ASP A 155 -10.16 13.22 -17.61
C ASP A 155 -11.13 13.24 -16.43
N ASP A 156 -12.37 12.80 -16.63
CA ASP A 156 -13.38 12.67 -15.57
C ASP A 156 -12.95 11.67 -14.50
N ALA A 157 -12.41 10.50 -14.90
CA ALA A 157 -11.90 9.51 -13.97
C ALA A 157 -10.66 10.03 -13.22
N ALA A 158 -9.73 10.67 -13.94
CA ALA A 158 -8.57 11.30 -13.34
C ALA A 158 -8.95 12.41 -12.35
N ASN A 159 -9.99 13.19 -12.65
CA ASN A 159 -10.51 14.23 -11.77
C ASN A 159 -11.20 13.63 -10.53
N ALA A 160 -12.02 12.59 -10.71
CA ALA A 160 -12.67 11.88 -9.60
C ALA A 160 -11.66 11.26 -8.64
N LEU A 161 -10.50 10.82 -9.15
CA LEU A 161 -9.38 10.33 -8.37
C LEU A 161 -8.49 11.44 -7.79
N GLY A 162 -8.76 12.71 -8.10
CA GLY A 162 -7.98 13.87 -7.66
C GLY A 162 -6.61 14.00 -8.33
N LEU A 163 -6.37 13.29 -9.45
CA LEU A 163 -5.08 13.25 -10.16
C LEU A 163 -4.82 14.50 -11.02
N GLN A 164 -5.87 15.20 -11.44
CA GLN A 164 -5.73 16.44 -12.24
C GLN A 164 -5.02 17.57 -11.48
N GLN A 165 -5.06 17.54 -10.14
CA GLN A 165 -4.44 18.55 -9.29
C GLN A 165 -2.92 18.35 -9.14
N ILE A 166 -2.38 17.29 -9.74
CA ILE A 166 -0.94 17.05 -9.81
C ILE A 166 -0.41 17.90 -10.97
N SER A 167 -0.12 19.17 -10.67
CA SER A 167 0.62 20.06 -11.56
C SER A 167 2.12 19.75 -11.49
N GLU A 168 2.85 20.05 -12.56
CA GLU A 168 4.31 20.01 -12.50
C GLU A 168 4.80 20.91 -11.36
N PRO A 169 5.80 20.48 -10.58
CA PRO A 169 6.43 21.38 -9.62
C PRO A 169 6.97 22.59 -10.39
N HIS A 170 6.53 23.79 -10.02
CA HIS A 170 7.04 25.04 -10.60
C HIS A 170 8.57 25.02 -10.51
N LYS A 171 9.23 25.09 -11.67
CA LYS A 171 10.70 25.14 -11.81
C LYS A 171 11.28 26.37 -11.12
#